data_AF-A0A956KQ25-F1
#
_entry.id   AF-A0A956KQ25-F1
#
_cell.length_a   1.000
_cell.length_b   1.000
_cell.length_c   1.000
_cell.angle_alpha   90.00
_cell.angle_beta   90.00
_cell.angle_gamma   90.00
#
_symmetry.space_group_name_H-M   'P 1'
#
loop_
_entity.id
_entity.type
_entity.pdbx_description
1 polymer ?
#
loop_
_entity_poly.entity_id
_entity_poly.type
_entity_poly.pdbx_seq_one_letter_code
_entity_poly.pdbx_strand_id
1 'polypeptide(L)'
;MQGRAEALAEGARRLRDQARETLEHERLLGRGPLLTLARELAPISDADFADHFAQAVSCVLLMARGHGDVTTTTLGGELQGLLRQLFAEDHGPPLRAAIDDIAEIAALVDREIDFFEDFLSAYDPTQRRRQGVWYTPGAAADHLVAQLDQLAREHLGLALGLADPVRWRAYAERRGIPVPAGIDADDFVVQILDPATGTGVFLLSVLRLCQRTMRGHWLQLGLDDEQAAARWQVYVREDLLPRIHACELMLAPWILTHMRLRLALESGLTDHRWRFDFGPDDRLQIHRGNALDPATLSSLPPPLVILGNPPYERIAADTDESAAWLLRGRVPGRDDAASLFDDLLTVAREHTVFSHHASLYDRYVYFWRWA
;
A
#
# COMPACT_ATOMS: atom_id res chain seq x y z
N MET A 1 -3.37 23.83 -12.77
CA MET A 1 -2.90 22.63 -12.04
C MET A 1 -1.58 22.12 -12.60
N GLN A 2 -1.47 21.87 -13.91
CA GLN A 2 -0.24 21.36 -14.55
C GLN A 2 1.04 22.18 -14.24
N GLY A 3 1.00 23.51 -14.33
CA GLY A 3 2.18 24.34 -14.00
C GLY A 3 2.64 24.27 -12.53
N ARG A 4 1.75 23.91 -11.58
CA ARG A 4 2.15 23.69 -10.18
C ARG A 4 2.84 22.33 -10.01
N ALA A 5 2.37 21.29 -10.72
CA ALA A 5 2.97 19.96 -10.68
C ALA A 5 4.38 19.97 -11.29
N GLU A 6 4.56 20.71 -12.38
CA GLU A 6 5.88 20.96 -12.99
C GLU A 6 6.81 21.73 -12.03
N ALA A 7 6.33 22.79 -11.38
CA ALA A 7 7.12 23.52 -10.40
C ALA A 7 7.56 22.63 -9.22
N LEU A 8 6.65 21.79 -8.70
CA LEU A 8 6.99 20.83 -7.64
C LEU A 8 8.00 19.78 -8.13
N ALA A 9 7.83 19.27 -9.35
CA ALA A 9 8.76 18.33 -9.95
C ALA A 9 10.16 18.93 -10.13
N GLU A 10 10.27 20.19 -10.54
CA GLU A 10 11.54 20.90 -10.61
C GLU A 10 12.18 21.09 -9.23
N GLY A 11 11.38 21.47 -8.23
CA GLY A 11 11.83 21.56 -6.83
C GLY A 11 12.35 20.22 -6.30
N ALA A 12 11.60 19.14 -6.52
CA ALA A 12 12.00 17.80 -6.14
C ALA A 12 13.28 17.33 -6.87
N ARG A 13 13.48 17.68 -8.15
CA ARG A 13 14.73 17.35 -8.86
C ARG A 13 15.92 18.08 -8.24
N ARG A 14 15.76 19.34 -7.82
CA ARG A 14 16.80 20.06 -7.07
C ARG A 14 17.08 19.40 -5.73
N LEU A 15 16.03 19.00 -4.99
CA LEU A 15 16.18 18.26 -3.75
C LEU A 15 16.92 16.94 -3.94
N ARG A 16 16.60 16.18 -4.99
CA ARG A 16 17.30 14.94 -5.36
C ARG A 16 18.79 15.19 -5.59
N ASP A 17 19.12 16.18 -6.40
CA ASP A 17 20.51 16.50 -6.73
C ASP A 17 21.28 16.89 -5.45
N GLN A 18 20.65 17.68 -4.57
CA GLN A 18 21.21 18.04 -3.28
C GLN A 18 21.36 16.84 -2.33
N ALA A 19 20.38 15.95 -2.28
CA ALA A 19 20.43 14.74 -1.46
C ALA A 19 21.57 13.81 -1.90
N ARG A 20 21.82 13.70 -3.20
CA ARG A 20 22.95 12.93 -3.74
C ARG A 20 24.29 13.51 -3.29
N GLU A 21 24.49 14.82 -3.45
CA GLU A 21 25.72 15.50 -3.02
C GLU A 21 25.95 15.36 -1.51
N THR A 22 24.89 15.54 -0.71
CA THR A 22 24.98 15.39 0.75
C THR A 22 25.29 13.94 1.14
N LEU A 23 24.66 12.94 0.51
CA LEU A 23 24.95 11.53 0.76
C LEU A 23 26.41 11.18 0.43
N GLU A 24 26.93 11.65 -0.70
CA GLU A 24 28.34 11.46 -1.09
C GLU A 24 29.28 12.04 -0.02
N HIS A 25 28.98 13.24 0.47
CA HIS A 25 29.75 13.87 1.54
C HIS A 25 29.70 13.09 2.85
N GLU A 26 28.52 12.67 3.29
CA GLU A 26 28.34 11.88 4.51
C GLU A 26 29.03 10.51 4.43
N ARG A 27 29.04 9.88 3.25
CA ARG A 27 29.80 8.65 2.99
C ARG A 27 31.29 8.84 3.21
N LEU A 28 31.86 9.95 2.71
CA LEU A 28 33.28 10.29 2.93
C LEU A 28 33.59 10.50 4.41
N LEU A 29 32.66 11.09 5.18
CA LEU A 29 32.78 11.27 6.63
C LEU A 29 32.49 10.00 7.43
N GLY A 30 31.87 8.98 6.82
CA GLY A 30 31.42 7.75 7.45
C GLY A 30 30.20 7.90 8.37
N ARG A 31 29.60 9.10 8.43
CA ARG A 31 28.49 9.46 9.34
C ARG A 31 27.60 10.53 8.73
N GLY A 32 26.34 10.55 9.16
CA GLY A 32 25.36 11.57 8.84
C GLY A 32 23.93 11.01 8.75
N PRO A 33 22.91 11.88 8.78
CA PRO A 33 21.50 11.47 8.76
C PRO A 33 21.09 10.77 7.45
N LEU A 34 21.46 11.29 6.28
CA LEU A 34 21.12 10.68 4.99
C LEU A 34 21.81 9.33 4.80
N LEU A 35 23.06 9.20 5.22
CA LEU A 35 23.80 7.93 5.18
C LEU A 35 23.18 6.89 6.11
N THR A 36 22.69 7.31 7.27
CA THR A 36 21.97 6.42 8.20
C THR A 36 20.70 5.90 7.54
N LEU A 37 19.88 6.82 6.99
CA LEU A 37 18.66 6.46 6.27
C LEU A 37 18.94 5.59 5.04
N ALA A 38 19.98 5.90 4.26
CA ALA A 38 20.35 5.12 3.08
C ALA A 38 20.76 3.68 3.43
N ARG A 39 21.40 3.48 4.58
CA ARG A 39 21.73 2.13 5.08
C ARG A 39 20.48 1.35 5.50
N GLU A 40 19.49 2.02 6.08
CA GLU A 40 18.21 1.39 6.47
C GLU A 40 17.35 1.01 5.26
N LEU A 41 17.43 1.79 4.17
CA LEU A 41 16.68 1.54 2.93
C LEU A 41 17.38 0.58 1.95
N ALA A 42 18.61 0.18 2.24
CA ALA A 42 19.39 -0.73 1.39
C ALA A 42 18.68 -2.09 1.17
N PRO A 43 18.91 -2.78 0.04
CA PRO A 43 19.88 -2.46 -1.01
C PRO A 43 19.26 -1.65 -2.16
N ILE A 44 19.54 -0.34 -2.21
CA ILE A 44 19.22 0.54 -3.35
C ILE A 44 20.46 1.36 -3.72
N SER A 45 20.57 1.78 -4.99
CA SER A 45 21.69 2.62 -5.41
C SER A 45 21.58 4.03 -4.81
N ASP A 46 22.68 4.78 -4.75
CA ASP A 46 22.65 6.16 -4.25
C ASP A 46 21.77 7.07 -5.12
N ALA A 47 21.69 6.78 -6.43
CA ALA A 47 20.79 7.48 -7.34
C ALA A 47 19.32 7.17 -6.99
N ASP A 48 18.96 5.89 -6.86
CA ASP A 48 17.60 5.48 -6.50
C ASP A 48 17.21 5.98 -5.11
N PHE A 49 18.15 6.01 -4.16
CA PHE A 49 17.94 6.60 -2.84
C PHE A 49 17.61 8.08 -2.93
N ALA A 50 18.39 8.87 -3.67
CA ALA A 50 18.15 10.30 -3.82
C ALA A 50 16.78 10.58 -4.46
N ASP A 51 16.38 9.77 -5.45
CA ASP A 51 15.05 9.84 -6.05
C ASP A 51 13.94 9.50 -5.05
N HIS A 52 14.07 8.39 -4.32
CA HIS A 52 13.10 8.01 -3.29
C HIS A 52 12.99 9.06 -2.17
N PHE A 53 14.12 9.65 -1.75
CA PHE A 53 14.15 10.70 -0.75
C PHE A 53 13.39 11.94 -1.22
N ALA A 54 13.69 12.44 -2.42
CA ALA A 54 13.04 13.64 -2.96
C ALA A 54 11.54 13.46 -3.15
N GLN A 55 11.12 12.28 -3.65
CA GLN A 55 9.71 11.94 -3.78
C GLN A 55 9.03 11.86 -2.41
N ALA A 56 9.62 11.14 -1.44
CA ALA A 56 9.06 10.97 -0.11
C ALA A 56 8.85 12.31 0.62
N VAL A 57 9.87 13.18 0.61
CA VAL A 57 9.76 14.52 1.21
C VAL A 57 8.65 15.33 0.55
N SER A 58 8.58 15.31 -0.79
CA SER A 58 7.55 16.01 -1.56
C SER A 58 6.14 15.48 -1.26
N CYS A 59 5.97 14.16 -1.11
CA CYS A 59 4.71 13.54 -0.69
C CYS A 59 4.25 14.06 0.67
N VAL A 60 5.16 14.03 1.66
CA VAL A 60 4.84 14.38 3.03
C VAL A 60 4.46 15.85 3.12
N LEU A 61 5.22 16.73 2.45
CA LEU A 61 4.94 18.17 2.46
C LEU A 61 3.61 18.51 1.77
N LEU A 62 3.25 17.81 0.68
CA LEU A 62 1.92 17.94 0.09
C LEU A 62 0.82 17.57 1.08
N MET A 63 0.98 16.44 1.78
CA MET A 63 -0.03 15.90 2.69
C MET A 63 -0.08 16.61 4.04
N ALA A 64 0.98 17.30 4.45
CA ALA A 64 1.04 18.03 5.72
C ALA A 64 0.25 19.34 5.73
N ARG A 65 -0.10 19.86 4.55
CA ARG A 65 -0.96 21.04 4.48
C ARG A 65 -2.33 20.79 5.07
N GLY A 66 -2.80 21.77 5.84
CA GLY A 66 -4.14 21.73 6.44
C GLY A 66 -4.29 20.76 7.62
N HIS A 67 -3.30 19.90 7.88
CA HIS A 67 -3.36 18.86 8.90
C HIS A 67 -2.40 19.08 10.09
N GLY A 68 -1.72 20.23 10.15
CA GLY A 68 -0.74 20.55 11.20
C GLY A 68 0.62 19.91 10.94
N ASP A 69 1.47 19.85 11.96
CA ASP A 69 2.77 19.21 11.83
C ASP A 69 2.61 17.67 11.78
N VAL A 70 2.63 17.13 10.57
CA VAL A 70 2.56 15.69 10.29
C VAL A 70 3.67 14.90 10.98
N THR A 71 4.79 15.52 11.31
CA THR A 71 5.87 14.84 12.05
C THR A 71 5.52 14.60 13.53
N THR A 72 4.52 15.32 14.05
CA THR A 72 4.01 15.22 15.43
C THR A 72 2.68 14.49 15.55
N THR A 73 1.95 14.29 14.45
CA THR A 73 0.77 13.42 14.42
C THR A 73 1.20 12.00 14.79
N THR A 74 0.43 11.30 15.63
CA THR A 74 0.76 9.97 16.20
C THR A 74 0.76 8.87 15.14
N LEU A 75 1.57 9.00 14.10
CA LEU A 75 1.83 8.00 13.07
C LEU A 75 2.50 6.79 13.74
N GLY A 76 2.20 5.57 13.27
CA GLY A 76 2.81 4.36 13.83
C GLY A 76 4.34 4.47 13.89
N GLY A 77 4.95 3.83 14.91
CA GLY A 77 6.34 4.09 15.30
C GLY A 77 7.38 4.01 14.17
N GLU A 78 7.20 3.12 13.19
CA GLU A 78 8.07 2.99 12.02
C GLU A 78 7.99 4.23 11.11
N LEU A 79 6.78 4.61 10.68
CA LEU A 79 6.58 5.81 9.85
C LEU A 79 7.03 7.09 10.58
N GLN A 80 6.73 7.20 11.87
CA GLN A 80 7.18 8.36 12.66
C GLN A 80 8.71 8.42 12.77
N GLY A 81 9.38 7.26 12.90
CA GLY A 81 10.84 7.18 12.87
C GLY A 81 11.41 7.65 11.53
N LEU A 82 10.85 7.14 10.42
CA LEU A 82 11.23 7.53 9.07
C LEU A 82 11.04 9.03 8.82
N LEU A 83 9.89 9.59 9.20
CA LEU A 83 9.62 11.02 9.00
C LEU A 83 10.62 11.90 9.75
N ARG A 84 10.98 11.53 10.99
CA ARG A 84 12.03 12.24 11.73
C ARG A 84 13.38 12.19 11.02
N GLN A 85 13.71 11.09 10.35
CA GLN A 85 14.95 11.00 9.55
C GLN A 85 14.86 11.80 8.25
N LEU A 86 13.72 11.79 7.56
CA LEU A 86 13.50 12.55 6.34
C LEU A 86 13.63 14.06 6.58
N PHE A 87 13.16 14.55 7.72
CA PHE A 87 13.17 15.97 8.08
C PHE A 87 14.17 16.30 9.20
N ALA A 88 15.26 15.52 9.32
CA ALA A 88 16.25 15.69 10.38
C ALA A 88 16.86 17.10 10.40
N GLU A 89 17.02 17.66 11.61
CA GLU A 89 17.55 19.02 11.81
C GLU A 89 19.03 19.19 11.46
N ASP A 90 19.76 18.11 11.17
CA ASP A 90 21.20 18.14 10.88
C ASP A 90 21.54 17.92 9.39
N HIS A 91 20.55 17.88 8.50
CA HIS A 91 20.67 17.77 7.03
C HIS A 91 21.55 18.84 6.34
N GLY A 92 22.04 19.83 7.08
CA GLY A 92 22.86 20.91 6.56
C GLY A 92 22.07 21.99 5.79
N PRO A 93 22.66 23.19 5.58
CA PRO A 93 21.93 24.33 4.98
C PRO A 93 21.44 24.10 3.54
N PRO A 94 22.22 23.53 2.59
CA PRO A 94 21.77 23.38 1.21
C PRO A 94 20.56 22.44 1.06
N LEU A 95 20.57 21.30 1.76
CA LEU A 95 19.47 20.35 1.70
C LEU A 95 18.21 20.91 2.36
N ARG A 96 18.35 21.61 3.50
CA ARG A 96 17.21 22.28 4.14
C ARG A 96 16.57 23.31 3.23
N ALA A 97 17.37 24.17 2.57
CA ALA A 97 16.83 25.16 1.64
C ALA A 97 16.02 24.50 0.51
N ALA A 98 16.48 23.36 -0.01
CA ALA A 98 15.73 22.60 -1.02
C ALA A 98 14.43 21.99 -0.50
N ILE A 99 14.37 21.58 0.78
CA ILE A 99 13.15 21.13 1.44
C ILE A 99 12.17 22.30 1.63
N ASP A 100 12.67 23.45 2.07
CA ASP A 100 11.87 24.66 2.30
C ASP A 100 11.23 25.15 0.99
N ASP A 101 11.99 25.16 -0.12
CA ASP A 101 11.47 25.47 -1.47
C ASP A 101 10.26 24.58 -1.84
N ILE A 102 10.36 23.27 -1.56
CA ILE A 102 9.28 22.31 -1.83
C ILE A 102 8.09 22.59 -0.91
N ALA A 103 8.34 22.92 0.36
CA ALA A 103 7.29 23.25 1.30
C ALA A 103 6.49 24.48 0.85
N GLU A 104 7.16 25.50 0.31
CA GLU A 104 6.50 26.68 -0.27
C GLU A 104 5.65 26.35 -1.49
N ILE A 105 6.14 25.50 -2.40
CA ILE A 105 5.39 25.11 -3.60
C ILE A 105 4.20 24.22 -3.23
N ALA A 106 4.43 23.22 -2.39
CA ALA A 106 3.39 22.39 -1.82
C ALA A 106 2.33 23.29 -1.17
N ALA A 107 2.77 24.37 -0.51
CA ALA A 107 1.92 25.37 0.13
C ALA A 107 0.94 26.13 -0.78
N LEU A 108 1.00 25.90 -2.09
CA LEU A 108 0.10 26.50 -3.08
C LEU A 108 -0.84 25.47 -3.71
N VAL A 109 -0.82 24.22 -3.27
CA VAL A 109 -1.65 23.13 -3.81
C VAL A 109 -2.93 22.98 -2.97
N ASP A 110 -4.08 22.89 -3.66
CA ASP A 110 -5.43 22.85 -3.06
C ASP A 110 -6.06 21.43 -3.07
N ARG A 111 -5.42 20.45 -3.72
CA ARG A 111 -5.89 19.05 -3.84
C ARG A 111 -4.71 18.09 -3.80
N GLU A 112 -4.37 17.57 -2.63
CA GLU A 112 -3.09 16.92 -2.34
C GLU A 112 -2.92 15.58 -3.08
N ILE A 113 -3.96 14.73 -3.05
CA ILE A 113 -3.87 13.33 -3.51
C ILE A 113 -3.83 13.23 -5.04
N ASP A 114 -4.75 13.90 -5.74
CA ASP A 114 -4.78 13.87 -7.21
C ASP A 114 -3.56 14.58 -7.80
N PHE A 115 -3.02 15.57 -7.09
CA PHE A 115 -1.85 16.32 -7.51
C PHE A 115 -0.55 15.53 -7.37
N PHE A 116 -0.48 14.56 -6.45
CA PHE A 116 0.69 13.69 -6.35
C PHE A 116 0.93 12.89 -7.65
N GLU A 117 -0.13 12.46 -8.31
CA GLU A 117 -0.05 11.74 -9.58
C GLU A 117 0.45 12.64 -10.73
N ASP A 118 -0.05 13.88 -10.77
CA ASP A 118 0.43 14.90 -11.71
C ASP A 118 1.92 15.20 -11.45
N PHE A 119 2.31 15.29 -10.17
CA PHE A 119 3.69 15.48 -9.74
C PHE A 119 4.58 14.32 -10.19
N LEU A 120 4.23 13.06 -9.89
CA LEU A 120 5.04 11.90 -10.30
C LEU A 120 5.23 11.85 -11.82
N SER A 121 4.17 12.18 -12.56
CA SER A 121 4.22 12.26 -14.03
C SER A 121 5.22 13.30 -14.53
N ALA A 122 5.30 14.45 -13.86
CA ALA A 122 6.23 15.52 -14.19
C ALA A 122 7.66 15.26 -13.65
N TYR A 123 7.79 14.55 -12.53
CA TYR A 123 9.06 14.28 -11.85
C TYR A 123 9.92 13.25 -12.58
N ASP A 124 9.38 12.06 -12.86
CA ASP A 124 10.10 11.04 -13.62
C ASP A 124 9.17 10.17 -14.48
N PRO A 125 8.84 10.64 -15.71
CA PRO A 125 8.01 9.87 -16.63
C PRO A 125 8.66 8.56 -17.09
N THR A 126 9.98 8.42 -16.94
CA THR A 126 10.75 7.21 -17.28
C THR A 126 10.64 6.16 -16.18
N GLN A 127 10.78 6.57 -14.91
CA GLN A 127 10.56 5.68 -13.76
C GLN A 127 9.11 5.18 -13.73
N ARG A 128 8.13 6.04 -14.02
CA ARG A 128 6.71 5.65 -14.17
C ARG A 128 6.51 4.53 -15.19
N ARG A 129 7.16 4.63 -16.36
CA ARG A 129 7.08 3.59 -17.42
C ARG A 129 7.83 2.32 -17.05
N ARG A 130 8.98 2.44 -16.38
CA ARG A 130 9.82 1.30 -15.98
C ARG A 130 9.17 0.49 -14.86
N GLN A 131 8.50 1.13 -13.92
CA GLN A 131 7.88 0.44 -12.80
C GLN A 131 6.49 -0.11 -13.11
N GLY A 132 5.94 0.14 -14.32
CA GLY A 132 4.67 -0.43 -14.75
C GLY A 132 3.47 -0.05 -13.87
N VAL A 133 3.61 1.00 -13.04
CA VAL A 133 2.59 1.43 -12.07
C VAL A 133 1.57 2.30 -12.79
N TRP A 134 0.39 1.74 -13.01
CA TRP A 134 -0.73 2.45 -13.60
C TRP A 134 -1.69 2.89 -12.50
N TYR A 135 -2.03 4.19 -12.52
CA TYR A 135 -3.03 4.76 -11.64
C TYR A 135 -4.36 4.04 -11.83
N THR A 136 -4.93 3.56 -10.73
CA THR A 136 -6.29 3.01 -10.72
C THR A 136 -7.27 4.13 -10.42
N PRO A 137 -8.20 4.46 -11.33
CA PRO A 137 -9.25 5.43 -11.02
C PRO A 137 -10.05 4.99 -9.80
N GLY A 138 -10.31 5.92 -8.86
CA GLY A 138 -11.07 5.60 -7.65
C GLY A 138 -12.43 4.96 -7.93
N ALA A 139 -13.12 5.37 -9.00
CA ALA A 139 -14.39 4.75 -9.41
C ALA A 139 -14.25 3.28 -9.83
N ALA A 140 -13.12 2.90 -10.43
CA ALA A 140 -12.84 1.51 -10.79
C ALA A 140 -12.58 0.67 -9.52
N ALA A 141 -11.79 1.21 -8.58
CA ALA A 141 -11.55 0.56 -7.29
C ALA A 141 -12.85 0.40 -6.49
N ASP A 142 -13.67 1.45 -6.38
CA ASP A 142 -14.98 1.41 -5.72
C ASP A 142 -15.88 0.33 -6.32
N HIS A 143 -15.87 0.20 -7.65
CA HIS A 143 -16.66 -0.82 -8.35
C HIS A 143 -16.18 -2.24 -8.05
N LEU A 144 -14.88 -2.50 -8.14
CA LEU A 144 -14.30 -3.82 -7.88
C LEU A 144 -14.50 -4.24 -6.41
N VAL A 145 -14.26 -3.32 -5.46
CA VAL A 145 -14.49 -3.56 -4.04
C VAL A 145 -15.96 -3.86 -3.74
N ALA A 146 -16.90 -3.16 -4.39
CA ALA A 146 -18.32 -3.45 -4.26
C ALA A 146 -18.70 -4.84 -4.82
N GLN A 147 -18.08 -5.28 -5.92
CA GLN A 147 -18.30 -6.63 -6.44
C GLN A 147 -17.78 -7.70 -5.48
N LEU A 148 -16.58 -7.50 -4.90
CA LEU A 148 -16.03 -8.42 -3.90
C LEU A 148 -16.93 -8.52 -2.66
N ASP A 149 -17.47 -7.39 -2.19
CA ASP A 149 -18.44 -7.34 -1.10
C ASP A 149 -19.73 -8.11 -1.42
N GLN A 150 -20.24 -7.97 -2.64
CA GLN A 150 -21.41 -8.72 -3.10
C GLN A 150 -21.11 -10.23 -3.14
N LEU A 151 -19.98 -10.65 -3.71
CA LEU A 151 -19.58 -12.06 -3.76
C LEU A 151 -19.42 -12.66 -2.35
N ALA A 152 -18.84 -11.91 -1.41
CA ALA A 152 -18.71 -12.31 -0.01
C ALA A 152 -20.08 -12.56 0.64
N ARG A 153 -21.08 -11.71 0.37
CA ARG A 153 -22.45 -11.89 0.86
C ARG A 153 -23.14 -13.10 0.23
N GLU A 154 -23.10 -13.19 -1.09
CA GLU A 154 -23.89 -14.17 -1.86
C GLU A 154 -23.33 -15.58 -1.80
N HIS A 155 -21.99 -15.72 -1.89
CA HIS A 155 -21.35 -17.03 -2.00
C HIS A 155 -20.75 -17.53 -0.69
N LEU A 156 -20.30 -16.64 0.19
CA LEU A 156 -19.67 -17.01 1.46
C LEU A 156 -20.60 -16.88 2.67
N GLY A 157 -21.79 -16.29 2.50
CA GLY A 157 -22.77 -16.12 3.58
C GLY A 157 -22.32 -15.11 4.65
N LEU A 158 -21.43 -14.18 4.28
CA LEU A 158 -20.97 -13.09 5.15
C LEU A 158 -21.98 -11.95 5.06
N ALA A 159 -22.90 -11.84 6.03
CA ALA A 159 -24.05 -10.93 5.94
C ALA A 159 -23.64 -9.45 5.79
N LEU A 160 -22.51 -9.08 6.38
CA LEU A 160 -21.91 -7.75 6.30
C LEU A 160 -20.83 -7.63 5.20
N GLY A 161 -20.68 -8.66 4.35
CA GLY A 161 -19.69 -8.72 3.28
C GLY A 161 -18.26 -8.50 3.80
N LEU A 162 -17.52 -7.57 3.20
CA LEU A 162 -16.14 -7.27 3.61
C LEU A 162 -16.04 -6.64 5.01
N ALA A 163 -17.16 -6.09 5.49
CA ALA A 163 -17.24 -5.48 6.82
C ALA A 163 -17.46 -6.52 7.94
N ASP A 164 -17.71 -7.79 7.61
CA ASP A 164 -18.06 -8.82 8.59
C ASP A 164 -16.88 -9.15 9.52
N PRO A 165 -17.01 -8.93 10.85
CA PRO A 165 -15.94 -9.19 11.82
C PRO A 165 -15.95 -10.65 12.30
N VAL A 166 -16.60 -11.57 11.58
CA VAL A 166 -16.68 -12.96 11.97
C VAL A 166 -15.30 -13.62 12.09
N ARG A 167 -15.12 -14.35 13.19
CA ARG A 167 -13.96 -15.21 13.44
C ARG A 167 -14.20 -16.65 12.97
N TRP A 168 -13.13 -17.36 12.63
CA TRP A 168 -13.19 -18.69 12.04
C TRP A 168 -13.98 -19.69 12.87
N ARG A 169 -13.86 -19.67 14.20
CA ARG A 169 -14.64 -20.52 15.12
C ARG A 169 -16.15 -20.43 14.86
N ALA A 170 -16.67 -19.20 14.85
CA ALA A 170 -18.10 -18.95 14.67
C ALA A 170 -18.55 -19.14 13.21
N TYR A 171 -17.66 -18.93 12.24
CA TYR A 171 -17.96 -19.18 10.83
C TYR A 171 -18.03 -20.68 10.52
N ALA A 172 -17.03 -21.43 10.96
CA ALA A 172 -16.92 -22.88 10.81
C ALA A 172 -18.14 -23.59 11.41
N GLU A 173 -18.53 -23.22 12.63
CA GLU A 173 -19.73 -23.74 13.29
C GLU A 173 -21.01 -23.45 12.48
N ARG A 174 -21.21 -22.20 12.05
CA ARG A 174 -22.37 -21.80 11.24
C ARG A 174 -22.47 -22.51 9.89
N ARG A 175 -21.32 -22.85 9.29
CA ARG A 175 -21.23 -23.50 7.97
C ARG A 175 -21.14 -25.02 8.04
N GLY A 176 -20.96 -25.60 9.23
CA GLY A 176 -20.77 -27.05 9.40
C GLY A 176 -19.46 -27.55 8.75
N ILE A 177 -18.43 -26.71 8.71
CA ILE A 177 -17.10 -27.04 8.18
C ILE A 177 -16.06 -27.00 9.30
N PRO A 178 -14.93 -27.73 9.20
CA PRO A 178 -13.83 -27.53 10.13
C PRO A 178 -13.15 -26.16 9.90
N VAL A 179 -12.50 -25.63 10.93
CA VAL A 179 -11.53 -24.53 10.75
C VAL A 179 -10.39 -25.06 9.85
N PRO A 180 -9.99 -24.34 8.78
CA PRO A 180 -8.92 -24.80 7.90
C PRO A 180 -7.60 -25.03 8.64
N ALA A 181 -6.83 -26.02 8.20
CA ALA A 181 -5.55 -26.33 8.80
C ALA A 181 -4.58 -25.13 8.69
N GLY A 182 -3.90 -24.80 9.80
CA GLY A 182 -2.96 -23.68 9.86
C GLY A 182 -3.59 -22.31 10.15
N ILE A 183 -4.91 -22.24 10.30
CA ILE A 183 -5.63 -21.01 10.68
C ILE A 183 -6.00 -21.07 12.18
N ASP A 184 -5.79 -19.96 12.90
CA ASP A 184 -6.28 -19.84 14.28
C ASP A 184 -7.81 -19.70 14.28
N ALA A 185 -8.50 -20.45 15.15
CA ALA A 185 -9.95 -20.39 15.26
C ALA A 185 -10.45 -19.00 15.70
N ASP A 186 -9.61 -18.25 16.40
CA ASP A 186 -9.94 -16.90 16.86
C ASP A 186 -9.50 -15.83 15.84
N ASP A 187 -8.88 -16.18 14.71
CA ASP A 187 -8.63 -15.24 13.62
C ASP A 187 -9.90 -14.85 12.87
N PHE A 188 -9.86 -13.68 12.23
CA PHE A 188 -10.91 -13.22 11.34
C PHE A 188 -10.97 -14.05 10.06
N VAL A 189 -12.18 -14.30 9.57
CA VAL A 189 -12.39 -14.94 8.27
C VAL A 189 -12.03 -13.98 7.14
N VAL A 190 -12.48 -12.72 7.25
CA VAL A 190 -12.27 -11.71 6.20
C VAL A 190 -10.94 -11.00 6.43
N GLN A 191 -9.85 -11.63 5.99
CA GLN A 191 -8.54 -11.00 5.86
C GLN A 191 -8.37 -10.42 4.45
N ILE A 192 -8.03 -9.13 4.35
CA ILE A 192 -7.93 -8.38 3.08
C ILE A 192 -6.46 -8.04 2.84
N LEU A 193 -5.97 -8.36 1.64
CA LEU A 193 -4.61 -8.05 1.20
C LEU A 193 -4.61 -7.28 -0.13
N ASP A 194 -3.93 -6.14 -0.14
CA ASP A 194 -3.50 -5.45 -1.36
C ASP A 194 -1.99 -5.62 -1.57
N PRO A 195 -1.54 -6.55 -2.43
CA PRO A 195 -0.13 -6.92 -2.52
C PRO A 195 0.73 -5.91 -3.29
N ALA A 196 0.11 -4.92 -3.94
CA ALA A 196 0.80 -3.84 -4.67
C ALA A 196 -0.03 -2.57 -4.56
N THR A 197 -0.11 -2.01 -3.35
CA THR A 197 -1.15 -1.02 -3.02
C THR A 197 -0.93 0.35 -3.65
N GLY A 198 0.31 0.67 -4.06
CA GLY A 198 0.65 1.95 -4.61
C GLY A 198 0.33 3.05 -3.61
N THR A 199 -0.64 3.89 -3.96
CA THR A 199 -1.11 5.02 -3.15
C THR A 199 -2.37 4.70 -2.31
N GLY A 200 -2.76 3.42 -2.22
CA GLY A 200 -3.78 2.95 -1.29
C GLY A 200 -5.23 3.14 -1.76
N VAL A 201 -5.44 3.30 -3.07
CA VAL A 201 -6.78 3.61 -3.64
C VAL A 201 -7.80 2.53 -3.30
N PHE A 202 -7.45 1.25 -3.47
CA PHE A 202 -8.36 0.15 -3.16
C PHE A 202 -8.67 0.05 -1.67
N LEU A 203 -7.67 0.23 -0.81
CA LEU A 203 -7.87 0.19 0.64
C LEU A 203 -8.77 1.33 1.10
N LEU A 204 -8.64 2.52 0.52
CA LEU A 204 -9.57 3.63 0.78
C LEU A 204 -11.01 3.27 0.37
N SER A 205 -11.19 2.61 -0.77
CA SER A 205 -12.50 2.10 -1.21
C SER A 205 -13.06 1.06 -0.22
N VAL A 206 -12.23 0.16 0.31
CA VAL A 206 -12.61 -0.80 1.36
C VAL A 206 -13.06 -0.06 2.62
N LEU A 207 -12.30 0.91 3.12
CA LEU A 207 -12.67 1.68 4.32
C LEU A 207 -14.03 2.38 4.16
N ARG A 208 -14.26 3.02 3.01
CA ARG A 208 -15.54 3.67 2.69
C ARG A 208 -16.68 2.67 2.61
N LEU A 209 -16.47 1.51 1.99
CA LEU A 209 -17.47 0.46 1.92
C LEU A 209 -17.83 -0.08 3.31
N CYS A 210 -16.82 -0.35 4.14
CA CYS A 210 -17.03 -0.84 5.51
C CYS A 210 -17.78 0.19 6.37
N GLN A 211 -17.41 1.47 6.29
CA GLN A 211 -18.13 2.55 6.99
C GLN A 211 -19.60 2.59 6.60
N ARG A 212 -19.89 2.59 5.29
CA ARG A 212 -21.27 2.60 4.78
C ARG A 212 -22.07 1.38 5.26
N THR A 213 -21.45 0.20 5.20
CA THR A 213 -22.10 -1.06 5.61
C THR A 213 -22.40 -1.07 7.10
N MET A 214 -21.42 -0.73 7.94
CA MET A 214 -21.58 -0.76 9.39
C MET A 214 -22.55 0.32 9.87
N ARG A 215 -22.52 1.51 9.27
CA ARG A 215 -23.53 2.55 9.53
C ARG A 215 -24.94 2.04 9.25
N GLY A 216 -25.16 1.42 8.09
CA GLY A 216 -26.46 0.83 7.74
C GLY A 216 -26.89 -0.25 8.73
N HIS A 217 -25.95 -1.12 9.13
CA HIS A 217 -26.20 -2.18 10.10
C HIS A 217 -26.59 -1.65 11.49
N TRP A 218 -25.87 -0.67 12.03
CA TRP A 218 -26.17 -0.10 13.35
C TRP A 218 -27.48 0.68 13.37
N LEU A 219 -27.81 1.41 12.30
CA LEU A 219 -29.11 2.07 12.16
C LEU A 219 -30.26 1.06 12.16
N GLN A 220 -30.10 -0.10 11.51
CA GLN A 220 -31.09 -1.19 11.55
C GLN A 220 -31.25 -1.80 12.96
N LEU A 221 -30.20 -1.75 13.79
CA LEU A 221 -30.25 -2.13 15.20
C LEU A 221 -30.82 -1.03 16.11
N GLY A 222 -31.25 0.11 15.54
CA GLY A 222 -31.87 1.21 16.27
C GLY A 222 -30.91 2.15 16.99
N LEU A 223 -29.60 2.10 16.67
CA LEU A 223 -28.64 3.08 17.17
C LEU A 223 -28.84 4.41 16.46
N ASP A 224 -28.71 5.50 17.20
CA ASP A 224 -28.60 6.84 16.61
C ASP A 224 -27.18 7.09 16.05
N ASP A 225 -27.00 8.24 15.37
CA ASP A 225 -25.72 8.59 14.74
C ASP A 225 -24.57 8.74 15.76
N GLU A 226 -24.84 9.17 16.99
CA GLU A 226 -23.81 9.35 18.03
C GLU A 226 -23.35 7.99 18.57
N GLN A 227 -24.30 7.11 18.89
CA GLN A 227 -24.03 5.75 19.32
C GLN A 227 -23.30 4.95 18.23
N ALA A 228 -23.73 5.11 16.98
CA ALA A 228 -23.11 4.41 15.86
C ALA A 228 -21.69 4.96 15.56
N ALA A 229 -21.45 6.26 15.71
CA ALA A 229 -20.10 6.83 15.65
C ALA A 229 -19.18 6.30 16.78
N ALA A 230 -19.71 6.13 18.00
CA ALA A 230 -18.96 5.49 19.08
C ALA A 230 -18.64 4.02 18.77
N ARG A 231 -19.57 3.27 18.13
CA ARG A 231 -19.29 1.90 17.66
C ARG A 231 -18.29 1.84 16.52
N TRP A 232 -18.27 2.85 15.65
CA TRP A 232 -17.27 2.98 14.59
C TRP A 232 -15.84 3.04 15.14
N GLN A 233 -15.62 3.78 16.24
CA GLN A 233 -14.32 3.83 16.90
C GLN A 233 -13.83 2.44 17.36
N VAL A 234 -14.72 1.66 17.97
CA VAL A 234 -14.41 0.30 18.44
C VAL A 234 -14.17 -0.63 17.25
N TYR A 235 -15.09 -0.63 16.27
CA TYR A 235 -15.00 -1.46 15.09
C TYR A 235 -13.72 -1.20 14.28
N VAL A 236 -13.36 0.06 14.04
CA VAL A 236 -12.13 0.36 13.28
C VAL A 236 -10.91 -0.22 13.99
N ARG A 237 -10.81 -0.02 15.30
CA ARG A 237 -9.67 -0.44 16.11
C ARG A 237 -9.56 -1.95 16.25
N GLU A 238 -10.65 -2.59 16.67
CA GLU A 238 -10.63 -3.99 17.09
C GLU A 238 -10.90 -4.95 15.93
N ASP A 239 -11.69 -4.51 14.94
CA ASP A 239 -12.18 -5.37 13.88
C ASP A 239 -11.63 -5.00 12.50
N LEU A 240 -11.42 -3.72 12.16
CA LEU A 240 -11.07 -3.34 10.77
C LEU A 240 -9.56 -3.25 10.52
N LEU A 241 -8.84 -2.46 11.32
CA LEU A 241 -7.39 -2.26 11.16
C LEU A 241 -6.58 -3.56 11.20
N PRO A 242 -6.89 -4.56 12.07
CA PRO A 242 -6.16 -5.82 12.09
C PRO A 242 -6.40 -6.72 10.87
N ARG A 243 -7.37 -6.39 10.00
CA ARG A 243 -7.77 -7.21 8.84
C ARG A 243 -7.31 -6.67 7.49
N ILE A 244 -6.78 -5.45 7.46
CA ILE A 244 -6.41 -4.78 6.21
C ILE A 244 -4.89 -4.74 6.13
N HIS A 245 -4.36 -5.59 5.25
CA HIS A 245 -2.94 -5.70 4.96
C HIS A 245 -2.62 -5.18 3.57
N ALA A 246 -1.43 -4.63 3.42
CA ALA A 246 -0.96 -4.20 2.12
C ALA A 246 0.55 -4.30 1.99
N CYS A 247 1.04 -4.45 0.78
CA CYS A 247 2.46 -4.36 0.48
C CYS A 247 2.72 -3.25 -0.54
N GLU A 248 3.81 -2.53 -0.32
CA GLU A 248 4.33 -1.58 -1.30
C GLU A 248 5.86 -1.61 -1.29
N LEU A 249 6.45 -1.68 -2.47
CA LEU A 249 7.90 -1.76 -2.63
C LEU A 249 8.55 -0.38 -2.52
N MET A 250 7.89 0.64 -3.07
CA MET A 250 8.41 1.99 -3.16
C MET A 250 8.15 2.82 -1.91
N LEU A 251 9.16 3.55 -1.43
CA LEU A 251 9.07 4.34 -0.21
C LEU A 251 7.98 5.44 -0.28
N ALA A 252 7.95 6.20 -1.36
CA ALA A 252 7.03 7.34 -1.49
C ALA A 252 5.54 6.90 -1.54
N PRO A 253 5.12 5.96 -2.41
CA PRO A 253 3.76 5.41 -2.38
C PRO A 253 3.42 4.72 -1.05
N TRP A 254 4.38 4.04 -0.41
CA TRP A 254 4.18 3.43 0.91
C TRP A 254 3.86 4.47 2.01
N ILE A 255 4.58 5.60 2.05
CA ILE A 255 4.27 6.73 2.96
C ILE A 255 2.90 7.30 2.61
N LEU A 256 2.64 7.55 1.32
CA LEU A 256 1.40 8.17 0.88
C LEU A 256 0.18 7.33 1.23
N THR A 257 0.26 6.01 1.08
CA THR A 257 -0.81 5.09 1.49
C THR A 257 -1.11 5.22 2.98
N HIS A 258 -0.08 5.21 3.84
CA HIS A 258 -0.28 5.42 5.27
C HIS A 258 -0.98 6.74 5.58
N MET A 259 -0.46 7.83 5.05
CA MET A 259 -0.99 9.17 5.30
C MET A 259 -2.42 9.29 4.77
N ARG A 260 -2.67 8.81 3.56
CA ARG A 260 -4.00 8.85 2.93
C ARG A 260 -5.03 8.11 3.76
N LEU A 261 -4.77 6.86 4.15
CA LEU A 261 -5.73 6.07 4.91
C LEU A 261 -5.97 6.66 6.30
N ARG A 262 -4.90 7.14 6.95
CA ARG A 262 -5.01 7.81 8.24
C ARG A 262 -5.86 9.07 8.17
N LEU A 263 -5.50 10.02 7.29
CA LEU A 263 -6.23 11.28 7.15
C LEU A 263 -7.69 11.03 6.75
N ALA A 264 -7.93 10.03 5.89
CA ALA A 264 -9.27 9.66 5.51
C ALA A 264 -10.07 9.15 6.72
N LEU A 265 -9.48 8.35 7.62
CA LEU A 265 -10.13 7.91 8.85
C LEU A 265 -10.32 9.05 9.87
N GLU A 266 -9.30 9.89 10.09
CA GLU A 266 -9.36 11.03 11.03
C GLU A 266 -10.35 12.13 10.57
N SER A 267 -10.55 12.27 9.25
CA SER A 267 -11.55 13.20 8.69
C SER A 267 -12.97 12.62 8.62
N GLY A 268 -13.16 11.36 9.00
CA GLY A 268 -14.46 10.67 8.97
C GLY A 268 -14.87 10.13 7.60
N LEU A 269 -13.90 9.97 6.69
CA LEU A 269 -14.04 9.45 5.33
C LEU A 269 -14.99 10.28 4.46
N THR A 270 -16.28 10.03 4.60
CA THR A 270 -17.36 10.70 3.85
C THR A 270 -18.22 11.62 4.73
N ASP A 271 -18.11 11.50 6.05
CA ASP A 271 -18.90 12.25 7.03
C ASP A 271 -18.08 12.44 8.32
N HIS A 272 -17.69 13.68 8.63
CA HIS A 272 -16.83 14.05 9.76
C HIS A 272 -17.31 13.55 11.13
N ARG A 273 -18.60 13.26 11.30
CA ARG A 273 -19.16 12.68 12.53
C ARG A 273 -18.62 11.29 12.83
N TRP A 274 -18.09 10.62 11.80
CA TRP A 274 -17.54 9.28 11.85
C TRP A 274 -16.01 9.29 11.80
N ARG A 275 -15.38 10.37 12.24
CA ARG A 275 -13.93 10.40 12.46
C ARG A 275 -13.51 9.23 13.33
N PHE A 276 -12.32 8.71 13.07
CA PHE A 276 -11.63 7.75 13.91
C PHE A 276 -10.45 8.44 14.60
N ASP A 277 -10.34 8.26 15.91
CA ASP A 277 -9.28 8.86 16.69
C ASP A 277 -8.21 7.79 16.96
N PHE A 278 -7.05 7.92 16.31
CA PHE A 278 -5.94 6.98 16.48
C PHE A 278 -5.33 7.09 17.89
N GLY A 279 -5.28 5.96 18.57
CA GLY A 279 -4.54 5.74 19.81
C GLY A 279 -3.07 5.39 19.57
N PRO A 280 -2.27 5.29 20.65
CA PRO A 280 -0.84 5.02 20.57
C PRO A 280 -0.50 3.63 20.03
N ASP A 281 -1.43 2.67 20.08
CA ASP A 281 -1.23 1.27 19.62
C ASP A 281 -1.93 0.95 18.29
N ASP A 282 -2.73 1.89 17.76
CA ASP A 282 -3.43 1.68 16.49
C ASP A 282 -2.43 1.75 15.32
N ARG A 283 -2.45 0.74 14.45
CA ARG A 283 -1.54 0.64 13.31
C ARG A 283 -2.29 0.27 12.04
N LEU A 284 -1.90 0.91 10.94
CA LEU A 284 -2.22 0.45 9.60
C LEU A 284 -1.20 -0.64 9.23
N GLN A 285 -1.65 -1.79 8.74
CA GLN A 285 -0.78 -2.92 8.41
C GLN A 285 -0.27 -2.81 6.97
N ILE A 286 0.46 -1.73 6.67
CA ILE A 286 1.02 -1.46 5.34
C ILE A 286 2.51 -1.75 5.38
N HIS A 287 2.92 -2.84 4.75
CA HIS A 287 4.26 -3.40 4.83
C HIS A 287 5.12 -2.88 3.67
N ARG A 288 6.33 -2.41 3.98
CA ARG A 288 7.32 -2.08 2.95
C ARG A 288 7.98 -3.37 2.50
N GLY A 289 7.73 -3.82 1.28
CA GLY A 289 8.25 -5.10 0.82
C GLY A 289 7.75 -5.52 -0.56
N ASN A 290 8.38 -6.56 -1.09
CA ASN A 290 7.98 -7.18 -2.33
C ASN A 290 6.99 -8.31 -2.05
N ALA A 291 5.74 -8.19 -2.49
CA ALA A 291 4.73 -9.24 -2.31
C ALA A 291 4.96 -10.50 -3.17
N LEU A 292 6.01 -10.53 -3.99
CA LEU A 292 6.50 -11.78 -4.58
C LEU A 292 7.54 -12.48 -3.69
N ASP A 293 8.09 -11.83 -2.67
CA ASP A 293 9.04 -12.46 -1.74
C ASP A 293 8.29 -13.35 -0.73
N PRO A 294 8.58 -14.67 -0.67
CA PRO A 294 7.98 -15.58 0.29
C PRO A 294 8.15 -15.15 1.75
N ALA A 295 9.23 -14.46 2.10
CA ALA A 295 9.45 -13.96 3.46
C ALA A 295 8.44 -12.87 3.82
N THR A 296 8.11 -12.00 2.86
CA THR A 296 7.06 -10.98 3.03
C THR A 296 5.70 -11.65 3.19
N LEU A 297 5.35 -12.56 2.28
CA LEU A 297 4.05 -13.24 2.29
C LEU A 297 3.82 -14.09 3.55
N SER A 298 4.85 -14.82 4.01
CA SER A 298 4.74 -15.70 5.17
C SER A 298 4.55 -14.94 6.50
N SER A 299 4.80 -13.63 6.51
CA SER A 299 4.58 -12.78 7.67
C SER A 299 3.15 -12.26 7.80
N LEU A 300 2.33 -12.41 6.74
CA LEU A 300 0.97 -11.92 6.66
C LEU A 300 -0.03 -13.01 7.06
N PRO A 301 -1.18 -12.64 7.67
CA PRO A 301 -2.24 -13.61 7.88
C PRO A 301 -2.78 -14.11 6.53
N PRO A 302 -3.22 -15.38 6.43
CA PRO A 302 -3.78 -15.92 5.19
C PRO A 302 -4.98 -15.08 4.72
N PRO A 303 -4.92 -14.44 3.53
CA PRO A 303 -6.01 -13.60 3.05
C PRO A 303 -7.18 -14.44 2.55
N LEU A 304 -8.39 -13.96 2.80
CA LEU A 304 -9.58 -14.42 2.08
C LEU A 304 -9.80 -13.59 0.81
N VAL A 305 -9.44 -12.31 0.86
CA VAL A 305 -9.66 -11.36 -0.22
C VAL A 305 -8.32 -10.76 -0.62
N ILE A 306 -7.88 -11.08 -1.83
CA ILE A 306 -6.75 -10.42 -2.48
C ILE A 306 -7.33 -9.49 -3.54
N LEU A 307 -6.92 -8.22 -3.52
CA LEU A 307 -7.42 -7.19 -4.42
C LEU A 307 -6.29 -6.22 -4.75
N GLY A 308 -6.44 -5.43 -5.81
CA GLY A 308 -5.43 -4.43 -6.17
C GLY A 308 -5.24 -4.31 -7.67
N ASN A 309 -4.27 -3.49 -8.06
CA ASN A 309 -3.82 -3.38 -9.45
C ASN A 309 -2.34 -3.78 -9.51
N PRO A 310 -2.01 -5.03 -9.90
CA PRO A 310 -0.64 -5.49 -9.91
C PRO A 310 0.21 -4.75 -10.97
N PRO A 311 1.54 -4.73 -10.82
CA PRO A 311 2.42 -4.06 -11.78
C PRO A 311 2.42 -4.76 -13.14
N TYR A 312 2.47 -3.96 -14.22
CA TYR A 312 2.57 -4.45 -15.60
C TYR A 312 3.98 -4.20 -16.13
N GLU A 313 4.82 -5.22 -16.03
CA GLU A 313 6.19 -5.16 -16.47
C GLU A 313 6.56 -6.52 -17.05
N ARG A 314 6.77 -6.55 -18.37
CA ARG A 314 7.32 -7.72 -19.03
C ARG A 314 8.78 -7.86 -18.65
N ILE A 315 9.11 -8.94 -17.96
CA ILE A 315 10.48 -9.28 -17.65
C ILE A 315 11.03 -10.30 -18.66
N ALA A 316 12.35 -10.38 -18.76
CA ALA A 316 12.97 -11.50 -19.45
C ALA A 316 12.55 -12.80 -18.74
N ALA A 317 12.21 -13.81 -19.53
CA ALA A 317 11.84 -15.11 -18.97
C ALA A 317 12.94 -15.56 -17.99
N ASP A 318 12.52 -15.95 -16.79
CA ASP A 318 13.36 -16.63 -15.80
C ASP A 318 14.41 -15.76 -15.05
N THR A 319 14.38 -14.42 -15.15
CA THR A 319 15.39 -13.55 -14.50
C THR A 319 14.97 -12.86 -13.22
N ASP A 320 13.68 -12.90 -12.83
CA ASP A 320 13.22 -12.27 -11.59
C ASP A 320 13.34 -13.25 -10.41
N GLU A 321 14.39 -13.08 -9.62
CA GLU A 321 14.66 -13.90 -8.44
C GLU A 321 13.58 -13.80 -7.37
N SER A 322 12.85 -12.67 -7.31
CA SER A 322 11.74 -12.56 -6.36
C SER A 322 10.57 -13.49 -6.71
N ALA A 323 10.37 -13.78 -8.00
CA ALA A 323 9.36 -14.71 -8.48
C ALA A 323 9.89 -16.14 -8.68
N ALA A 324 11.15 -16.42 -8.36
CA ALA A 324 11.80 -17.70 -8.62
C ALA A 324 11.03 -18.89 -8.06
N TRP A 325 10.42 -18.73 -6.87
CA TRP A 325 9.63 -19.78 -6.24
C TRP A 325 8.34 -20.11 -7.01
N LEU A 326 7.78 -19.15 -7.75
CA LEU A 326 6.64 -19.39 -8.65
C LEU A 326 7.08 -20.09 -9.92
N LEU A 327 8.16 -19.59 -10.52
CA LEU A 327 8.67 -20.01 -11.83
C LEU A 327 9.36 -21.37 -11.77
N ARG A 328 10.05 -21.67 -10.66
CA ARG A 328 10.96 -22.81 -10.51
C ARG A 328 10.82 -23.55 -9.17
N GLY A 329 10.10 -22.99 -8.20
CA GLY A 329 9.98 -23.57 -6.86
C GLY A 329 9.07 -24.79 -6.85
N ARG A 330 9.33 -25.74 -5.94
CA ARG A 330 8.46 -26.91 -5.76
C ARG A 330 7.27 -26.58 -4.90
N VAL A 331 6.09 -27.03 -5.31
CA VAL A 331 4.87 -26.90 -4.52
C VAL A 331 4.71 -28.13 -3.61
N PRO A 332 4.67 -27.96 -2.28
CA PRO A 332 4.40 -29.07 -1.37
C PRO A 332 3.07 -29.77 -1.71
N GLY A 333 3.08 -31.10 -1.80
CA GLY A 333 1.90 -31.90 -2.12
C GLY A 333 1.60 -32.08 -3.61
N ARG A 334 2.44 -31.56 -4.52
CA ARG A 334 2.43 -31.96 -5.94
C ARG A 334 3.44 -33.08 -6.20
N ASP A 335 2.98 -34.14 -6.87
CA ASP A 335 3.76 -35.37 -7.10
C ASP A 335 4.89 -35.22 -8.14
N ASP A 336 4.84 -34.19 -8.99
CA ASP A 336 5.71 -33.99 -10.16
C ASP A 336 6.88 -33.01 -9.95
N ALA A 337 7.00 -32.43 -8.75
CA ALA A 337 7.93 -31.33 -8.46
C ALA A 337 7.79 -30.12 -9.40
N ALA A 338 6.65 -29.97 -10.07
CA ALA A 338 6.38 -28.85 -10.97
C ALA A 338 6.20 -27.55 -10.19
N SER A 339 6.56 -26.45 -10.85
CA SER A 339 6.37 -25.11 -10.30
C SER A 339 4.90 -24.68 -10.39
N LEU A 340 4.54 -23.61 -9.67
CA LEU A 340 3.23 -23.01 -9.87
C LEU A 340 3.08 -22.54 -11.32
N PHE A 341 4.15 -22.08 -11.95
CA PHE A 341 4.08 -21.54 -13.31
C PHE A 341 3.96 -22.60 -14.40
N ASP A 342 4.39 -23.84 -14.13
CA ASP A 342 4.37 -24.93 -15.11
C ASP A 342 2.96 -25.30 -15.59
N ASP A 343 1.93 -25.18 -14.74
CA ASP A 343 0.53 -25.41 -15.15
C ASP A 343 0.11 -24.45 -16.28
N LEU A 344 0.50 -23.17 -16.16
CA LEU A 344 0.20 -22.14 -17.16
C LEU A 344 0.99 -22.38 -18.45
N LEU A 345 2.29 -22.70 -18.32
CA LEU A 345 3.16 -22.95 -19.47
C LEU A 345 2.75 -24.21 -20.23
N THR A 346 2.31 -25.27 -19.55
CA THR A 346 1.86 -26.51 -20.18
C THR A 346 0.66 -26.25 -21.08
N VAL A 347 -0.38 -25.61 -20.56
CA VAL A 347 -1.57 -25.22 -21.34
C VAL A 347 -1.19 -24.29 -22.50
N ALA A 348 -0.31 -23.30 -22.26
CA ALA A 348 0.11 -22.38 -23.31
C ALA A 348 0.89 -23.07 -24.43
N ARG A 349 1.75 -24.04 -24.12
CA ARG A 349 2.51 -24.83 -25.11
C ARG A 349 1.60 -25.70 -25.97
N GLU A 350 0.50 -26.20 -25.41
CA GLU A 350 -0.46 -27.04 -26.14
C GLU A 350 -1.38 -26.24 -27.06
N HIS A 351 -1.70 -24.99 -26.68
CA HIS A 351 -2.78 -24.23 -27.32
C HIS A 351 -2.36 -22.94 -28.02
N THR A 352 -1.10 -22.50 -27.89
CA THR A 352 -0.64 -21.22 -28.45
C THR A 352 0.73 -21.31 -29.12
N VAL A 353 1.05 -20.34 -29.96
CA VAL A 353 2.38 -20.24 -30.58
C VAL A 353 3.42 -19.73 -29.58
N PHE A 354 4.66 -20.22 -29.71
CA PHE A 354 5.76 -19.92 -28.80
C PHE A 354 5.97 -18.42 -28.52
N SER A 355 5.82 -17.56 -29.53
CA SER A 355 5.99 -16.11 -29.37
C SER A 355 4.98 -15.47 -28.41
N HIS A 356 3.81 -16.09 -28.20
CA HIS A 356 2.81 -15.58 -27.26
C HIS A 356 3.15 -15.90 -25.80
N HIS A 357 4.03 -16.88 -25.55
CA HIS A 357 4.44 -17.25 -24.19
C HIS A 357 5.18 -16.13 -23.48
N ALA A 358 5.80 -15.21 -24.24
CA ALA A 358 6.45 -14.01 -23.69
C ALA A 358 5.49 -13.10 -22.90
N SER A 359 4.19 -13.17 -23.14
CA SER A 359 3.18 -12.42 -22.35
C SER A 359 2.89 -13.03 -20.99
N LEU A 360 3.25 -14.30 -20.76
CA LEU A 360 3.10 -14.96 -19.46
C LEU A 360 4.14 -14.42 -18.48
N TYR A 361 5.31 -14.01 -18.96
CA TYR A 361 6.39 -13.45 -18.13
C TYR A 361 6.20 -11.97 -17.80
N ASP A 362 4.95 -11.53 -17.69
CA ASP A 362 4.59 -10.21 -17.20
C ASP A 362 4.29 -10.30 -15.70
N ARG A 363 4.77 -9.34 -14.91
CA ARG A 363 4.64 -9.37 -13.45
C ARG A 363 3.21 -9.53 -12.96
N TYR A 364 2.22 -8.96 -13.66
CA TYR A 364 0.82 -9.13 -13.24
C TYR A 364 0.42 -10.60 -13.20
N VAL A 365 0.94 -11.45 -14.09
CA VAL A 365 0.67 -12.89 -14.13
C VAL A 365 1.22 -13.59 -12.88
N TYR A 366 2.38 -13.15 -12.37
CA TYR A 366 2.94 -13.73 -11.14
C TYR A 366 2.07 -13.40 -9.94
N PHE A 367 1.58 -12.16 -9.85
CA PHE A 367 0.64 -11.76 -8.80
C PHE A 367 -0.64 -12.59 -8.83
N TRP A 368 -1.24 -12.78 -10.02
CA TRP A 368 -2.42 -13.64 -10.17
C TRP A 368 -2.15 -15.12 -9.89
N ARG A 369 -0.91 -15.57 -10.07
CA ARG A 369 -0.60 -16.99 -9.92
C ARG A 369 -0.36 -17.39 -8.48
N TRP A 370 0.17 -16.49 -7.66
CA TRP A 370 0.38 -16.77 -6.25
C TRP A 370 -0.85 -16.46 -5.40
N ALA A 371 -1.62 -15.43 -5.78
CA ALA A 371 -2.92 -15.13 -5.20
C ALA A 371 -3.92 -16.27 -5.45
#